data_AF-A0A534DE24-F1
#
_entry.id   AF-A0A534DE24-F1
#
_cell.length_a   1.000
_cell.length_b   1.000
_cell.length_c   1.000
_cell.angle_alpha   90.00
_cell.angle_beta   90.00
_cell.angle_gamma   90.00
#
_symmetry.space_group_name_H-M   'P 1'
#
loop_
_entity.id
_entity.type
_entity.pdbx_description
1 polymer ?
#
loop_
_entity_poly.entity_id
_entity_poly.type
_entity_poly.pdbx_seq_one_letter_code
_entity_poly.pdbx_strand_id
1 'polypeptide(L)'
;MADRRSSSSSAAPPLFGLVLAGGRSTRMGRDKAALTYADGTPQLERAMRLLAPHVARAFVSVRSDQADDPVRARFAQIRDREANLGPIAGLLAAQAQHPEVAWLVLACDLPLLDESTLAHLLESRAPERAATAYRSSHDGEPEPLCAIYEPASREALAAYVAAGRQCPRRFLTESDTLLLDEPNPRALDNVNTPQEYGSVMSLMNPQSSAAPRQQPSGEVKRLTVQYYALLREQAGRREEALVSGARTPRELYAELSRRYPFSLGPEALRVAINSEFGDWSTPLADGDAVVFIPPVAGG
;
A
#
# COMPACT_ATOMS: atom_id res chain seq x y z
N MET A 1 -18.92 -55.57 -16.00
CA MET A 1 -19.43 -54.51 -15.12
C MET A 1 -18.24 -53.98 -14.33
N ALA A 2 -17.55 -52.97 -14.88
CA ALA A 2 -16.44 -52.29 -14.22
C ALA A 2 -16.48 -50.84 -14.71
N ASP A 3 -17.14 -50.01 -13.91
CA ASP A 3 -17.39 -48.61 -14.17
C ASP A 3 -16.11 -47.83 -13.82
N ARG A 4 -15.28 -47.54 -14.83
CA ARG A 4 -14.13 -46.64 -14.69
C ARG A 4 -14.68 -45.22 -14.64
N ARG A 5 -14.90 -44.69 -13.43
CA ARG A 5 -15.05 -43.24 -13.23
C ARG A 5 -13.74 -42.58 -13.65
N SER A 6 -13.74 -42.01 -14.85
CA SER A 6 -12.74 -41.05 -15.29
C SER A 6 -12.80 -39.84 -14.34
N SER A 7 -11.78 -39.67 -13.52
CA SER A 7 -11.53 -38.43 -12.80
C SER A 7 -11.26 -37.33 -13.82
N SER A 8 -12.26 -36.51 -14.13
CA SER A 8 -12.04 -35.26 -14.84
C SER A 8 -11.20 -34.37 -13.93
N SER A 9 -9.93 -34.17 -14.26
CA SER A 9 -9.18 -33.02 -13.77
C SER A 9 -9.95 -31.78 -14.23
N SER A 10 -10.72 -31.15 -13.32
CA SER A 10 -11.33 -29.87 -13.61
C SER A 10 -10.18 -28.87 -13.74
N ALA A 11 -9.97 -28.34 -14.95
CA ALA A 11 -9.02 -27.26 -15.15
C ALA A 11 -9.37 -26.12 -14.19
N ALA A 12 -8.35 -25.48 -13.61
CA ALA A 12 -8.55 -24.35 -12.71
C ALA A 12 -9.37 -23.25 -13.43
N PRO A 13 -10.26 -22.53 -12.72
CA PRO A 13 -11.06 -21.46 -13.32
C PRO A 13 -10.16 -20.43 -14.01
N PRO A 14 -10.56 -19.87 -15.16
CA PRO A 14 -9.85 -18.76 -15.80
C PRO A 14 -9.65 -17.62 -14.80
N LEU A 15 -8.49 -16.97 -14.85
CA LEU A 15 -8.17 -15.84 -14.00
C LEU A 15 -8.34 -14.55 -14.78
N PHE A 16 -9.28 -13.70 -14.34
CA PHE A 16 -9.36 -12.30 -14.76
C PHE A 16 -8.76 -11.43 -13.68
N GLY A 17 -8.38 -10.21 -14.05
CA GLY A 17 -7.87 -9.25 -13.08
C GLY A 17 -8.71 -7.99 -13.00
N LEU A 18 -8.77 -7.43 -11.80
CA LEU A 18 -9.56 -6.27 -11.45
C LEU A 18 -8.70 -5.29 -10.67
N VAL A 19 -8.42 -4.13 -11.27
CA VAL A 19 -7.82 -3.01 -10.54
C VAL A 19 -8.92 -2.13 -9.97
N LEU A 20 -8.90 -1.93 -8.65
CA LEU A 20 -9.89 -1.16 -7.92
C LEU A 20 -9.54 0.34 -7.96
N ALA A 21 -10.29 1.11 -8.74
CA ALA A 21 -10.09 2.55 -8.93
C ALA A 21 -11.35 3.40 -8.64
N GLY A 22 -12.35 2.81 -7.97
CA GLY A 22 -13.64 3.42 -7.65
C GLY A 22 -13.67 4.34 -6.41
N GLY A 23 -12.53 4.66 -5.80
CA GLY A 23 -12.46 5.52 -4.60
C GLY A 23 -12.78 7.00 -4.87
N ARG A 24 -13.38 7.70 -3.90
CA ARG A 24 -13.52 9.17 -3.92
C ARG A 24 -12.29 9.76 -3.24
N SER A 25 -11.39 10.39 -3.99
CA SER A 25 -10.23 11.10 -3.43
C SER A 25 -10.60 12.41 -2.73
N THR A 26 -11.38 12.32 -1.67
CA THR A 26 -11.82 13.48 -0.90
C THR A 26 -10.69 14.11 -0.07
N ARG A 27 -9.62 13.36 0.24
CA ARG A 27 -8.48 13.86 1.03
C ARG A 27 -7.45 14.67 0.23
N MET A 28 -7.54 14.69 -1.11
CA MET A 28 -6.49 15.25 -2.00
C MET A 28 -6.96 16.37 -2.93
N GLY A 29 -8.27 16.70 -2.93
CA GLY A 29 -8.82 17.75 -3.80
C GLY A 29 -8.71 17.48 -5.32
N ARG A 30 -8.19 16.31 -5.73
CA ARG A 30 -8.10 15.79 -7.11
C ARG A 30 -8.39 14.29 -7.13
N ASP A 31 -8.95 13.76 -8.22
CA ASP A 31 -9.30 12.33 -8.37
C ASP A 31 -8.04 11.43 -8.34
N LYS A 32 -8.05 10.34 -7.54
CA LYS A 32 -6.89 9.42 -7.30
C LYS A 32 -6.37 8.80 -8.60
N ALA A 33 -7.24 8.54 -9.56
CA ALA A 33 -6.81 7.88 -10.80
C ALA A 33 -5.84 8.73 -11.64
N ALA A 34 -5.83 10.04 -11.42
CA ALA A 34 -4.88 10.96 -12.04
C ALA A 34 -3.62 11.22 -11.19
N LEU A 35 -3.47 10.52 -10.04
CA LEU A 35 -2.18 10.52 -9.36
C LEU A 35 -1.20 9.75 -10.22
N THR A 36 -0.32 10.50 -10.85
CA THR A 36 0.85 9.97 -11.54
C THR A 36 1.86 9.48 -10.50
N TYR A 37 2.88 8.74 -10.90
CA TYR A 37 4.14 8.55 -10.18
C TYR A 37 5.14 9.65 -10.58
N ALA A 38 6.35 9.67 -10.01
CA ALA A 38 7.36 10.70 -10.29
C ALA A 38 7.82 10.71 -11.76
N ASP A 39 7.68 9.58 -12.45
CA ASP A 39 7.91 9.45 -13.90
C ASP A 39 6.71 9.93 -14.75
N GLY A 40 5.63 10.40 -14.12
CA GLY A 40 4.41 10.83 -14.79
C GLY A 40 3.40 9.72 -15.07
N THR A 41 3.69 8.45 -14.72
CA THR A 41 2.80 7.32 -15.01
C THR A 41 1.61 7.28 -14.04
N PRO A 42 0.34 7.27 -14.46
CA PRO A 42 -0.80 7.11 -13.56
C PRO A 42 -0.72 5.82 -12.72
N GLN A 43 -1.09 5.90 -11.44
CA GLN A 43 -1.16 4.76 -10.51
C GLN A 43 -1.94 3.57 -11.08
N LEU A 44 -3.13 3.86 -11.63
CA LEU A 44 -3.96 2.88 -12.33
C LEU A 44 -3.21 2.23 -13.50
N GLU A 45 -2.46 3.01 -14.29
CA GLU A 45 -1.74 2.48 -15.45
C GLU A 45 -0.63 1.52 -15.05
N ARG A 46 0.12 1.80 -13.96
CA ARG A 46 1.12 0.86 -13.43
C ARG A 46 0.48 -0.42 -12.93
N ALA A 47 -0.59 -0.33 -12.13
CA ALA A 47 -1.28 -1.51 -11.60
C ALA A 47 -1.80 -2.40 -12.75
N MET A 48 -2.37 -1.79 -13.80
CA MET A 48 -2.80 -2.50 -15.00
C MET A 48 -1.62 -3.14 -15.74
N ARG A 49 -0.49 -2.45 -15.90
CA ARG A 49 0.72 -3.00 -16.54
C ARG A 49 1.29 -4.20 -15.79
N LEU A 50 1.26 -4.16 -14.46
CA LEU A 50 1.75 -5.26 -13.62
C LEU A 50 0.83 -6.48 -13.69
N LEU A 51 -0.49 -6.28 -13.66
CA LEU A 51 -1.46 -7.38 -13.60
C LEU A 51 -1.77 -8.01 -14.96
N ALA A 52 -1.84 -7.22 -16.03
CA ALA A 52 -2.36 -7.67 -17.33
C ALA A 52 -1.62 -8.88 -17.93
N PRO A 53 -0.28 -9.02 -17.81
CA PRO A 53 0.44 -10.18 -18.34
C PRO A 53 0.04 -11.53 -17.72
N HIS A 54 -0.59 -11.51 -16.54
CA HIS A 54 -0.87 -12.71 -15.75
C HIS A 54 -2.33 -13.19 -15.83
N VAL A 55 -3.19 -12.46 -16.56
CA VAL A 55 -4.64 -12.72 -16.58
C VAL A 55 -5.17 -12.80 -18.00
N ALA A 56 -6.24 -13.57 -18.21
CA ALA A 56 -6.86 -13.70 -19.53
C ALA A 56 -7.55 -12.40 -19.98
N ARG A 57 -8.10 -11.64 -19.02
CA ARG A 57 -8.72 -10.33 -19.23
C ARG A 57 -8.48 -9.45 -18.00
N ALA A 58 -8.21 -8.17 -18.22
CA ALA A 58 -8.01 -7.19 -17.16
C ALA A 58 -9.07 -6.09 -17.23
N PHE A 59 -9.56 -5.67 -16.08
CA PHE A 59 -10.58 -4.64 -15.92
C PHE A 59 -10.21 -3.63 -14.86
N VAL A 60 -10.80 -2.44 -14.96
CA VAL A 60 -10.82 -1.43 -13.90
C VAL A 60 -12.23 -1.33 -13.31
N SER A 61 -12.35 -1.36 -11.98
CA SER A 61 -13.61 -1.01 -11.31
C SER A 61 -13.79 0.50 -11.29
N VAL A 62 -14.98 0.95 -11.70
CA VAL A 62 -15.35 2.36 -11.79
C VAL A 62 -16.72 2.58 -11.18
N ARG A 63 -16.90 3.71 -10.52
CA ARG A 63 -18.25 4.19 -10.20
C ARG A 63 -18.92 4.75 -11.45
N SER A 64 -20.24 4.83 -11.43
CA SER A 64 -21.04 5.38 -12.54
C SER A 64 -20.62 6.81 -12.93
N ASP A 65 -20.20 7.63 -11.96
CA ASP A 65 -19.74 9.01 -12.16
C ASP A 65 -18.29 9.13 -12.65
N GLN A 66 -17.57 8.00 -12.81
CA GLN A 66 -16.14 7.98 -13.15
C GLN A 66 -15.82 7.27 -14.46
N ALA A 67 -16.83 6.72 -15.15
CA ALA A 67 -16.58 5.90 -16.33
C ALA A 67 -15.96 6.67 -17.50
N ASP A 68 -16.32 7.94 -17.66
CA ASP A 68 -15.84 8.79 -18.74
C ASP A 68 -14.52 9.52 -18.40
N ASP A 69 -13.93 9.23 -17.23
CA ASP A 69 -12.61 9.74 -16.86
C ASP A 69 -11.55 9.30 -17.88
N PRO A 70 -10.72 10.22 -18.42
CA PRO A 70 -9.78 9.89 -19.50
C PRO A 70 -8.77 8.79 -19.17
N VAL A 71 -8.41 8.61 -17.89
CA VAL A 71 -7.47 7.55 -17.49
C VAL A 71 -8.19 6.21 -17.44
N ARG A 72 -9.36 6.15 -16.78
CA ARG A 72 -10.17 4.92 -16.66
C ARG A 72 -10.78 4.46 -17.98
N ALA A 73 -11.14 5.39 -18.87
CA ALA A 73 -11.71 5.10 -20.18
C ALA A 73 -10.76 4.35 -21.13
N ARG A 74 -9.45 4.31 -20.82
CA ARG A 74 -8.45 3.56 -21.59
C ARG A 74 -8.51 2.04 -21.38
N PHE A 75 -9.22 1.58 -20.36
CA PHE A 75 -9.28 0.16 -19.97
C PHE A 75 -10.71 -0.38 -20.01
N ALA A 76 -10.86 -1.70 -20.11
CA ALA A 76 -12.16 -2.35 -19.97
C ALA A 76 -12.71 -2.12 -18.55
N GLN A 77 -13.99 -1.77 -18.42
CA GLN A 77 -14.56 -1.32 -17.15
C GLN A 77 -15.56 -2.33 -16.57
N ILE A 78 -15.52 -2.50 -15.25
CA ILE A 78 -16.61 -3.04 -14.45
C ILE A 78 -17.23 -1.88 -13.69
N ARG A 79 -18.52 -1.64 -13.90
CA ARG A 79 -19.25 -0.56 -13.21
C ARG A 79 -19.82 -1.09 -11.90
N ASP A 80 -19.52 -0.40 -10.81
CA ASP A 80 -20.11 -0.68 -9.50
C ASP A 80 -21.64 -0.50 -9.59
N ARG A 81 -22.38 -1.51 -9.12
CA ARG A 81 -23.86 -1.47 -9.14
C ARG A 81 -24.46 -0.76 -7.93
N GLU A 82 -23.72 -0.76 -6.83
CA GLU A 82 -24.15 -0.26 -5.54
C GLU A 82 -23.22 0.86 -5.06
N ALA A 83 -23.80 2.00 -4.70
CA ALA A 83 -23.04 3.13 -4.19
C ALA A 83 -22.59 2.89 -2.73
N ASN A 84 -21.46 3.49 -2.36
CA ASN A 84 -20.96 3.59 -0.98
C ASN A 84 -20.57 2.27 -0.28
N LEU A 85 -20.36 1.16 -1.01
CA LEU A 85 -19.85 -0.09 -0.42
C LEU A 85 -18.32 -0.17 -0.37
N GLY A 86 -17.61 0.85 -0.87
CA GLY A 86 -16.16 0.84 -0.93
C GLY A 86 -15.61 -0.21 -1.92
N PRO A 87 -14.38 -0.71 -1.70
CA PRO A 87 -13.69 -1.62 -2.63
C PRO A 87 -14.44 -2.91 -2.95
N ILE A 88 -15.28 -3.40 -2.02
CA ILE A 88 -16.05 -4.64 -2.20
C ILE A 88 -17.08 -4.53 -3.33
N ALA A 89 -17.53 -3.32 -3.66
CA ALA A 89 -18.52 -3.05 -4.71
C ALA A 89 -18.03 -3.55 -6.07
N GLY A 90 -16.76 -3.25 -6.38
CA GLY A 90 -16.13 -3.63 -7.64
C GLY A 90 -16.00 -5.14 -7.78
N LEU A 91 -15.56 -5.82 -6.73
CA LEU A 91 -15.45 -7.28 -6.71
C LEU A 91 -16.84 -7.95 -6.85
N LEU A 92 -17.84 -7.46 -6.12
CA LEU A 92 -19.21 -7.96 -6.23
C LEU A 92 -19.77 -7.80 -7.64
N ALA A 93 -19.58 -6.63 -8.26
CA ALA A 93 -20.01 -6.38 -9.64
C ALA A 93 -19.27 -7.28 -10.64
N ALA A 94 -17.96 -7.49 -10.43
CA ALA A 94 -17.12 -8.34 -11.27
C ALA A 94 -17.57 -9.82 -11.23
N GLN A 95 -17.75 -10.38 -10.03
CA GLN A 95 -18.26 -11.75 -9.87
C GLN A 95 -19.69 -11.93 -10.37
N ALA A 96 -20.53 -10.88 -10.28
CA ALA A 96 -21.88 -10.93 -10.84
C ALA A 96 -21.89 -10.91 -12.38
N GLN A 97 -20.89 -10.28 -13.02
CA GLN A 97 -20.77 -10.22 -14.48
C GLN A 97 -20.07 -11.46 -15.06
N HIS A 98 -19.10 -12.02 -14.35
CA HIS A 98 -18.39 -13.24 -14.71
C HIS A 98 -18.35 -14.21 -13.51
N PRO A 99 -19.37 -15.09 -13.36
CA PRO A 99 -19.51 -15.92 -12.16
C PRO A 99 -18.58 -17.14 -12.12
N GLU A 100 -18.09 -17.60 -13.28
CA GLU A 100 -17.26 -18.82 -13.42
C GLU A 100 -15.75 -18.54 -13.46
N VAL A 101 -15.33 -17.29 -13.22
CA VAL A 101 -13.92 -16.88 -13.28
C VAL A 101 -13.41 -16.49 -11.90
N ALA A 102 -12.13 -16.74 -11.66
CA ALA A 102 -11.43 -16.18 -10.52
C ALA A 102 -10.97 -14.76 -10.81
N TRP A 103 -10.78 -13.98 -9.74
CA TRP A 103 -10.43 -12.57 -9.80
C TRP A 103 -9.15 -12.29 -9.04
N LEU A 104 -8.08 -11.96 -9.74
CA LEU A 104 -6.92 -11.29 -9.16
C LEU A 104 -7.29 -9.82 -8.94
N VAL A 105 -7.43 -9.42 -7.68
CA VAL A 105 -7.84 -8.07 -7.27
C VAL A 105 -6.61 -7.30 -6.80
N LEU A 106 -6.40 -6.12 -7.38
CA LEU A 106 -5.36 -5.18 -6.95
C LEU A 106 -5.94 -3.80 -6.62
N ALA A 107 -5.48 -3.19 -5.54
CA ALA A 107 -5.58 -1.75 -5.34
C ALA A 107 -4.72 -1.00 -6.36
N CYS A 108 -5.17 0.18 -6.80
CA CYS A 108 -4.41 1.01 -7.74
C CYS A 108 -3.23 1.73 -7.08
N ASP A 109 -3.21 1.85 -5.75
CA ASP A 109 -2.27 2.63 -4.95
C ASP A 109 -1.25 1.77 -4.18
N LEU A 110 -0.82 0.66 -4.79
CA LEU A 110 0.26 -0.22 -4.31
C LEU A 110 1.56 0.04 -5.09
N PRO A 111 2.29 1.13 -4.78
CA PRO A 111 3.47 1.47 -5.54
C PRO A 111 4.57 0.43 -5.39
N LEU A 112 4.85 -0.06 -4.18
CA LEU A 112 5.97 -0.98 -3.96
C LEU A 112 5.69 -2.41 -4.43
N LEU A 113 4.48 -2.68 -4.96
CA LEU A 113 4.15 -3.97 -5.54
C LEU A 113 5.02 -4.26 -6.76
N ASP A 114 5.64 -5.44 -6.75
CA ASP A 114 6.57 -5.92 -7.75
C ASP A 114 6.11 -7.25 -8.37
N GLU A 115 6.74 -7.64 -9.48
CA GLU A 115 6.43 -8.87 -10.21
C GLU A 115 6.68 -10.12 -9.37
N SER A 116 7.67 -10.11 -8.47
CA SER A 116 8.01 -11.28 -7.65
C SER A 116 6.93 -11.58 -6.61
N THR A 117 6.38 -10.54 -6.00
CA THR A 117 5.26 -10.62 -5.08
C THR A 117 4.02 -11.11 -5.83
N LEU A 118 3.73 -10.55 -7.00
CA LEU A 118 2.58 -10.99 -7.77
C LEU A 118 2.71 -12.45 -8.27
N ALA A 119 3.89 -12.86 -8.73
CA ALA A 119 4.18 -14.22 -9.15
C ALA A 119 3.98 -15.21 -8.01
N HIS A 120 4.47 -14.90 -6.81
CA HIS A 120 4.29 -15.73 -5.62
C HIS A 120 2.81 -15.95 -5.29
N LEU A 121 1.97 -14.92 -5.38
CA LEU A 121 0.53 -15.03 -5.16
C LEU A 121 -0.13 -15.97 -6.19
N LEU A 122 0.27 -15.83 -7.46
CA LEU A 122 -0.26 -16.63 -8.57
C LEU A 122 0.16 -18.11 -8.49
N GLU A 123 1.42 -18.37 -8.16
CA GLU A 123 1.96 -19.72 -7.97
C GLU A 123 1.34 -20.42 -6.76
N SER A 124 0.97 -19.64 -5.74
CA SER A 124 0.33 -20.14 -4.51
C SER A 124 -1.19 -20.21 -4.61
N ARG A 125 -1.78 -19.88 -5.75
CA ARG A 125 -3.24 -19.89 -5.95
C ARG A 125 -3.82 -21.26 -5.60
N ALA A 126 -4.88 -21.25 -4.77
CA ALA A 126 -5.62 -22.45 -4.36
C ALA A 126 -7.07 -22.44 -4.89
N PRO A 127 -7.32 -22.99 -6.10
CA PRO A 127 -8.65 -22.94 -6.75
C PRO A 127 -9.78 -23.63 -6.00
N GLU A 128 -9.47 -24.51 -5.05
CA GLU A 128 -10.43 -25.24 -4.22
C GLU A 128 -10.94 -24.41 -3.03
N ARG A 129 -10.32 -23.28 -2.72
CA ARG A 129 -10.68 -22.40 -1.61
C ARG A 129 -11.53 -21.21 -2.08
N ALA A 130 -12.01 -20.40 -1.13
CA ALA A 130 -12.73 -19.17 -1.47
C ALA A 130 -11.76 -18.07 -1.98
N ALA A 131 -10.56 -17.99 -1.40
CA ALA A 131 -9.58 -16.98 -1.77
C ALA A 131 -8.14 -17.40 -1.43
N THR A 132 -7.18 -16.70 -2.04
CA THR A 132 -5.76 -16.71 -1.67
C THR A 132 -5.33 -15.25 -1.42
N ALA A 133 -4.75 -14.96 -0.26
CA ALA A 133 -4.36 -13.59 0.12
C ALA A 133 -3.09 -13.59 0.98
N TYR A 134 -2.41 -12.45 1.04
CA TYR A 134 -1.29 -12.25 1.97
C TYR A 134 -1.76 -11.93 3.38
N ARG A 135 -0.92 -12.23 4.37
CA ARG A 135 -0.97 -11.60 5.69
C ARG A 135 -0.35 -10.21 5.58
N SER A 136 -1.10 -9.21 6.03
CA SER A 136 -0.61 -7.84 6.19
C SER A 136 0.54 -7.80 7.20
N SER A 137 1.65 -7.17 6.84
CA SER A 137 2.82 -7.01 7.69
C SER A 137 2.57 -6.12 8.92
N HIS A 138 1.48 -5.35 8.93
CA HIS A 138 1.11 -4.42 10.01
C HIS A 138 0.35 -5.08 11.16
N ASP A 139 -0.57 -5.98 10.84
CA ASP A 139 -1.54 -6.54 11.80
C ASP A 139 -1.76 -8.06 11.66
N GLY A 140 -1.16 -8.71 10.65
CA GLY A 140 -1.28 -10.15 10.39
C GLY A 140 -2.61 -10.59 9.78
N GLU A 141 -3.55 -9.67 9.60
CA GLU A 141 -4.85 -9.90 8.99
C GLU A 141 -4.73 -10.02 7.46
N PRO A 142 -5.71 -10.60 6.76
CA PRO A 142 -5.64 -10.77 5.31
C PRO A 142 -5.57 -9.42 4.56
N GLU A 143 -4.74 -9.31 3.53
CA GLU A 143 -4.72 -8.16 2.61
C GLU A 143 -5.71 -8.41 1.45
N PRO A 144 -6.88 -7.74 1.44
CA PRO A 144 -7.92 -8.02 0.46
C PRO A 144 -7.70 -7.35 -0.90
N LEU A 145 -6.81 -6.36 -0.99
CA LEU A 145 -6.58 -5.57 -2.20
C LEU A 145 -5.30 -5.98 -2.93
N CYS A 146 -4.74 -7.14 -2.58
CA CYS A 146 -3.80 -7.90 -3.40
C CYS A 146 -4.05 -9.40 -3.16
N ALA A 147 -5.16 -9.90 -3.72
CA ALA A 147 -5.68 -11.23 -3.43
C ALA A 147 -6.33 -11.85 -4.67
N ILE A 148 -6.42 -13.18 -4.68
CA ILE A 148 -7.18 -13.94 -5.66
C ILE A 148 -8.47 -14.42 -5.02
N TYR A 149 -9.61 -14.06 -5.59
CA TYR A 149 -10.95 -14.50 -5.18
C TYR A 149 -11.47 -15.53 -6.17
N GLU A 150 -11.71 -16.76 -5.70
CA GLU A 150 -12.20 -17.85 -6.53
C GLU A 150 -13.73 -17.77 -6.74
N PRO A 151 -14.29 -18.40 -7.78
CA PRO A 151 -15.73 -18.48 -8.02
C PRO A 151 -16.54 -18.94 -6.80
N ALA A 152 -15.97 -19.85 -6.01
CA ALA A 152 -16.57 -20.37 -4.77
C ALA A 152 -16.88 -19.28 -3.73
N SER A 153 -16.18 -18.13 -3.76
CA SER A 153 -16.45 -17.02 -2.84
C SER A 153 -17.69 -16.19 -3.20
N ARG A 154 -18.22 -16.32 -4.42
CA ARG A 154 -19.27 -15.44 -4.97
C ARG A 154 -20.55 -15.40 -4.13
N GLU A 155 -21.09 -16.56 -3.80
CA GLU A 155 -22.37 -16.63 -3.07
C GLU A 155 -22.21 -16.09 -1.63
N ALA A 156 -21.09 -16.44 -0.99
CA ALA A 156 -20.75 -15.93 0.33
C ALA A 156 -20.53 -14.41 0.31
N LEU A 157 -19.87 -13.86 -0.70
CA LEU A 157 -19.66 -12.42 -0.86
C LEU A 157 -20.98 -11.68 -1.07
N ALA A 158 -21.85 -12.20 -1.94
CA ALA A 158 -23.16 -11.63 -2.19
C ALA A 158 -24.02 -11.62 -0.91
N ALA A 159 -24.04 -12.71 -0.15
CA ALA A 159 -24.74 -12.79 1.13
C ALA A 159 -24.11 -11.86 2.20
N TYR A 160 -22.78 -11.75 2.21
CA TYR A 160 -22.05 -10.85 3.11
C TYR A 160 -22.46 -9.40 2.91
N VAL A 161 -22.51 -8.94 1.65
CA VAL A 161 -22.94 -7.59 1.28
C VAL A 161 -24.43 -7.38 1.53
N ALA A 162 -25.29 -8.35 1.17
CA ALA A 162 -26.73 -8.26 1.41
C ALA A 162 -27.09 -8.13 2.91
N ALA A 163 -26.21 -8.64 3.80
CA ALA A 163 -26.33 -8.44 5.25
C ALA A 163 -25.84 -7.06 5.74
N GLY A 164 -25.54 -6.12 4.84
CA GLY A 164 -25.08 -4.76 5.14
C GLY A 164 -23.60 -4.67 5.52
N ARG A 165 -22.80 -5.73 5.31
CA ARG A 165 -21.37 -5.75 5.62
C ARG A 165 -20.56 -5.39 4.39
N GLN A 166 -19.50 -4.60 4.58
CA GLN A 166 -18.77 -4.00 3.45
C GLN A 166 -17.24 -4.07 3.57
N CYS A 167 -16.71 -4.68 4.64
CA CYS A 167 -15.26 -4.74 4.87
C CYS A 167 -14.65 -5.96 4.15
N PRO A 168 -13.86 -5.78 3.07
CA PRO A 168 -13.30 -6.91 2.32
C PRO A 168 -12.34 -7.77 3.16
N ARG A 169 -11.56 -7.13 4.04
CA ARG A 169 -10.63 -7.81 4.96
C ARG A 169 -11.38 -8.77 5.87
N ARG A 170 -12.46 -8.30 6.50
CA ARG A 170 -13.30 -9.13 7.36
C ARG A 170 -14.00 -10.26 6.59
N PHE A 171 -14.39 -10.02 5.34
CA PHE A 171 -14.91 -11.10 4.49
C PHE A 171 -13.89 -12.22 4.30
N LEU A 172 -12.62 -11.89 4.02
CA LEU A 172 -11.54 -12.89 3.91
C LEU A 172 -11.30 -13.64 5.22
N THR A 173 -11.31 -12.95 6.36
CA THR A 173 -11.17 -13.56 7.69
C THR A 173 -12.29 -14.56 7.99
N GLU A 174 -13.51 -14.30 7.50
CA GLU A 174 -14.69 -15.16 7.68
C GLU A 174 -14.84 -16.23 6.58
N SER A 175 -13.94 -16.26 5.58
CA SER A 175 -13.98 -17.19 4.44
C SER A 175 -12.87 -18.24 4.51
N ASP A 176 -13.02 -19.35 3.79
CA ASP A 176 -11.94 -20.31 3.58
C ASP A 176 -10.86 -19.71 2.68
N THR A 177 -9.91 -19.00 3.30
CA THR A 177 -8.85 -18.25 2.62
C THR A 177 -7.50 -18.92 2.88
N LEU A 178 -6.72 -19.18 1.83
CA LEU A 178 -5.30 -19.50 1.96
C LEU A 178 -4.53 -18.20 2.26
N LEU A 179 -3.88 -18.15 3.43
CA LEU A 179 -3.05 -17.02 3.85
C LEU A 179 -1.57 -17.31 3.64
N LEU A 180 -0.92 -16.40 2.92
CA LEU A 180 0.50 -16.46 2.57
C LEU A 180 1.29 -15.43 3.38
N ASP A 181 2.57 -15.72 3.62
CA ASP A 181 3.51 -14.72 4.09
C ASP A 181 4.03 -13.88 2.91
N GLU A 182 4.13 -12.57 3.10
CA GLU A 182 4.58 -11.64 2.06
C GLU A 182 6.11 -11.76 1.87
N PRO A 183 6.61 -12.03 0.64
CA PRO A 183 8.05 -12.14 0.40
C PRO A 183 8.81 -10.85 0.71
N ASN A 184 8.15 -9.71 0.49
CA ASN A 184 8.67 -8.37 0.71
C ASN A 184 7.66 -7.59 1.58
N PRO A 185 7.88 -7.39 2.89
CA PRO A 185 6.88 -6.86 3.83
C PRO A 185 6.32 -5.45 3.53
N ARG A 186 6.85 -4.77 2.51
CA ARG A 186 6.45 -3.43 2.09
C ARG A 186 5.78 -3.40 0.72
N ALA A 187 5.69 -4.52 0.01
CA ALA A 187 5.14 -4.54 -1.34
C ALA A 187 3.66 -4.12 -1.35
N LEU A 188 2.95 -4.38 -0.26
CA LEU A 188 1.54 -4.05 -0.08
C LEU A 188 1.26 -2.74 0.67
N ASP A 189 2.29 -1.94 0.96
CA ASP A 189 2.10 -0.62 1.58
C ASP A 189 1.32 0.31 0.65
N ASN A 190 0.10 0.69 1.06
CA ASN A 190 -0.69 1.69 0.35
C ASN A 190 -0.10 3.09 0.54
N VAL A 191 -0.10 3.88 -0.54
CA VAL A 191 0.24 5.30 -0.45
C VAL A 191 -1.04 6.13 -0.45
N ASN A 192 -1.40 6.65 0.72
CA ASN A 192 -2.64 7.37 0.94
C ASN A 192 -2.44 8.87 1.18
N THR A 193 -1.18 9.33 1.33
CA THR A 193 -0.85 10.74 1.53
C THR A 193 0.16 11.27 0.49
N PRO A 194 0.11 12.56 0.11
CA PRO A 194 1.14 13.20 -0.73
C PRO A 194 2.58 13.01 -0.21
N GLN A 195 2.73 12.89 1.11
CA GLN A 195 4.01 12.74 1.80
C GLN A 195 4.58 11.31 1.65
N GLU A 196 3.73 10.29 1.84
CA GLU A 196 4.10 8.88 1.54
C GLU A 196 4.46 8.70 0.06
N TYR A 197 3.76 9.44 -0.81
CA TYR A 197 4.01 9.42 -2.25
C TYR A 197 5.43 9.89 -2.59
N GLY A 198 5.90 11.03 -2.05
CA GLY A 198 7.28 11.49 -2.27
C GLY A 198 8.37 10.53 -1.79
N SER A 199 8.14 9.87 -0.65
CA SER A 199 9.07 8.88 -0.09
C SER A 199 9.14 7.60 -0.92
N VAL A 200 8.00 7.09 -1.38
CA VAL A 200 7.97 5.91 -2.27
C VAL A 200 8.47 6.25 -3.67
N MET A 201 8.23 7.46 -4.17
CA MET A 201 8.74 7.91 -5.46
C MET A 201 10.27 7.98 -5.50
N SER A 202 10.91 8.26 -4.36
CA SER A 202 12.37 8.25 -4.23
C SER A 202 12.96 6.83 -4.32
N LEU A 203 12.20 5.79 -3.95
CA LEU A 203 12.59 4.38 -4.04
C LEU A 203 12.45 3.80 -5.46
N MET A 204 11.65 4.43 -6.33
CA MET A 204 11.27 3.92 -7.64
C MET A 204 12.12 4.40 -8.82
N ASN A 205 13.07 5.29 -8.58
CA ASN A 205 13.90 5.83 -9.65
C ASN A 205 15.00 4.81 -10.01
N PRO A 206 15.03 4.22 -11.22
CA PRO A 206 16.06 3.23 -11.61
C PRO A 206 17.46 3.84 -11.76
N GLN A 207 17.61 5.17 -11.71
CA GLN A 207 18.90 5.83 -11.51
C GLN A 207 19.41 5.74 -10.05
N SER A 208 18.60 5.23 -9.12
CA SER A 208 18.96 4.99 -7.72
C SER A 208 19.39 3.54 -7.43
N SER A 209 19.44 2.66 -8.46
CA SER A 209 20.00 1.30 -8.36
C SER A 209 21.50 1.25 -8.68
N ALA A 210 22.24 2.31 -8.33
CA ALA A 210 23.62 2.07 -7.98
C ALA A 210 23.59 1.43 -6.59
N ALA A 211 24.12 0.20 -6.45
CA ALA A 211 24.73 -0.22 -5.19
C ALA A 211 25.40 1.03 -4.59
N PRO A 212 25.21 1.37 -3.29
CA PRO A 212 25.69 2.64 -2.75
C PRO A 212 27.13 2.77 -3.22
N ARG A 213 27.35 3.69 -4.19
CA ARG A 213 28.69 3.97 -4.61
C ARG A 213 29.34 4.39 -3.30
N GLN A 214 30.34 3.64 -2.87
CA GLN A 214 31.31 4.20 -1.95
C GLN A 214 31.91 5.39 -2.71
N GLN A 215 31.28 6.54 -2.53
CA GLN A 215 31.66 7.85 -3.01
C GLN A 215 31.39 8.80 -1.83
N PRO A 216 32.33 9.72 -1.60
CA PRO A 216 33.11 9.74 -0.37
C PRO A 216 32.41 10.49 0.76
N SER A 217 32.71 10.08 1.99
CA SER A 217 32.55 10.81 3.27
C SER A 217 31.27 11.65 3.40
N GLY A 218 30.30 11.15 4.19
CA GLY A 218 29.22 11.96 4.73
C GLY A 218 29.79 13.22 5.35
N GLU A 219 29.51 14.36 4.72
CA GLU A 219 29.98 15.65 5.19
C GLU A 219 29.32 15.91 6.54
N VAL A 220 30.16 15.90 7.58
CA VAL A 220 29.71 16.01 8.96
C VAL A 220 29.25 17.44 9.22
N LYS A 221 28.04 17.59 9.73
CA LYS A 221 27.36 18.86 9.96
C LYS A 221 27.27 19.15 11.46
N ARG A 222 27.40 20.40 11.84
CA ARG A 222 27.04 20.91 13.16
C ARG A 222 25.55 21.21 13.15
N LEU A 223 24.81 20.52 14.00
CA LEU A 223 23.38 20.67 14.15
C LEU A 223 23.06 21.06 15.58
N THR A 224 21.99 21.81 15.76
CA THR A 224 21.44 22.12 17.09
C THR A 224 20.15 21.35 17.25
N VAL A 225 20.01 20.54 18.29
CA VAL A 225 18.77 19.80 18.58
C VAL A 225 18.12 20.35 19.83
N GLN A 226 16.85 20.73 19.74
CA GLN A 226 16.06 21.19 20.88
C GLN A 226 15.05 20.14 21.31
N TYR A 227 14.99 19.90 22.62
CA TYR A 227 14.15 18.88 23.23
C TYR A 227 13.03 19.52 24.05
N TYR A 228 11.81 19.03 23.83
CA TYR A 228 10.61 19.47 24.54
C TYR A 228 9.90 18.29 25.21
N ALA A 229 9.10 18.60 26.23
CA ALA A 229 8.25 17.65 26.96
C ALA A 229 8.99 16.34 27.32
N LEU A 230 8.43 15.20 26.95
CA LEU A 230 8.97 13.87 27.27
C LEU A 230 10.41 13.67 26.75
N LEU A 231 10.73 14.18 25.55
CA LEU A 231 12.09 14.05 24.99
C LEU A 231 13.11 14.86 25.80
N ARG A 232 12.70 16.00 26.38
CA ARG A 232 13.56 16.80 27.27
C ARG A 232 13.88 16.08 28.57
N GLU A 233 12.88 15.40 29.14
CA GLU A 233 13.03 14.60 30.36
C GLU A 233 13.96 13.40 30.09
N GLN A 234 13.76 12.71 28.96
CA GLN A 234 14.57 11.56 28.56
C GLN A 234 16.01 11.94 28.16
N ALA A 235 16.21 13.09 27.51
CA ALA A 235 17.54 13.59 27.14
C ALA A 235 18.29 14.27 28.31
N GLY A 236 17.57 14.65 29.37
CA GLY A 236 18.09 15.39 30.53
C GLY A 236 18.61 16.80 30.20
N ARG A 237 18.28 17.34 29.01
CA ARG A 237 18.76 18.63 28.51
C ARG A 237 17.71 19.27 27.59
N ARG A 238 17.75 20.60 27.48
CA ARG A 238 16.80 21.38 26.66
C ARG A 238 17.26 21.56 25.22
N GLU A 239 18.57 21.57 25.02
CA GLU A 239 19.21 21.79 23.74
C GLU A 239 20.58 21.13 23.76
N GLU A 240 21.07 20.69 22.61
CA GLU A 240 22.47 20.38 22.41
C GLU A 240 22.94 20.70 20.99
N ALA A 241 24.21 21.12 20.87
CA ALA A 241 24.92 21.15 19.61
C ALA A 241 25.66 19.82 19.42
N LEU A 242 25.49 19.20 18.26
CA LEU A 242 26.12 17.94 17.93
C LEU A 242 26.70 17.98 16.52
N VAL A 243 27.65 17.10 16.29
CA VAL A 243 28.32 16.92 15.01
C VAL A 243 27.84 15.58 14.47
N SER A 244 27.10 15.59 13.36
CA SER A 244 26.42 14.40 12.83
C SER A 244 26.60 14.26 11.32
N GLY A 245 26.67 13.01 10.86
CA GLY A 245 26.62 12.68 9.45
C GLY A 245 25.18 12.49 8.93
N ALA A 246 24.18 12.68 9.78
CA ALA A 246 22.77 12.53 9.43
C ALA A 246 22.39 13.53 8.35
N ARG A 247 21.78 12.99 7.29
CA ARG A 247 21.33 13.78 6.13
C ARG A 247 19.91 14.26 6.30
N THR A 248 19.14 13.65 7.19
CA THR A 248 17.72 13.92 7.41
C THR A 248 17.37 13.83 8.90
N PRO A 249 16.26 14.42 9.35
CA PRO A 249 15.80 14.26 10.73
C PRO A 249 15.57 12.82 11.15
N ARG A 250 15.21 11.92 10.21
CA ARG A 250 15.05 10.49 10.50
C ARG A 250 16.36 9.84 10.88
N GLU A 251 17.42 10.10 10.12
CA GLU A 251 18.77 9.60 10.44
C GLU A 251 19.25 10.23 11.77
N LEU A 252 19.02 11.53 11.94
CA LEU A 252 19.40 12.25 13.16
C LEU A 252 18.68 11.67 14.39
N TYR A 253 17.38 11.42 14.31
CA TYR A 253 16.64 10.84 15.42
C TYR A 253 17.07 9.41 15.72
N ALA A 254 17.38 8.60 14.71
CA ALA A 254 17.94 7.27 14.92
C ALA A 254 19.33 7.31 15.61
N GLU A 255 20.15 8.32 15.33
CA GLU A 255 21.38 8.59 16.08
C GLU A 255 21.08 8.97 17.54
N LEU A 256 20.12 9.87 17.77
CA LEU A 256 19.74 10.32 19.11
C LEU A 256 19.09 9.21 19.94
N SER A 257 18.25 8.37 19.36
CA SER A 257 17.63 7.21 20.03
C SER A 257 18.65 6.14 20.43
N ARG A 258 19.85 6.13 19.85
CA ARG A 258 20.96 5.30 20.34
C ARG A 258 21.67 5.92 21.55
N ARG A 259 21.56 7.24 21.73
CA ARG A 259 22.19 8.01 22.81
C ARG A 259 21.27 8.21 24.01
N TYR A 260 19.97 8.31 23.77
CA TYR A 260 18.94 8.59 24.77
C TYR A 260 17.85 7.52 24.74
N PRO A 261 17.23 7.21 25.90
CA PRO A 261 16.17 6.21 26.01
C PRO A 261 14.83 6.80 25.55
N PHE A 262 14.74 7.26 24.30
CA PHE A 262 13.50 7.79 23.75
C PHE A 262 12.46 6.68 23.59
N SER A 263 11.27 6.92 24.16
CA SER A 263 10.17 5.93 24.15
C SER A 263 9.17 6.13 23.00
N LEU A 264 9.28 7.24 22.27
CA LEU A 264 8.41 7.55 21.13
C LEU A 264 9.14 7.24 19.83
N GLY A 265 8.49 6.52 18.92
CA GLY A 265 9.00 6.37 17.55
C GLY A 265 8.69 7.59 16.68
N PRO A 266 9.34 7.72 15.51
CA PRO A 266 9.13 8.85 14.59
C PRO A 266 7.67 9.08 14.19
N GLU A 267 6.86 8.03 14.16
CA GLU A 267 5.43 8.06 13.85
C GLU A 267 4.59 8.83 14.86
N ALA A 268 5.03 8.92 16.12
CA ALA A 268 4.36 9.68 17.17
C ALA A 268 4.83 11.15 17.24
N LEU A 269 5.85 11.52 16.46
CA LEU A 269 6.55 12.78 16.57
C LEU A 269 6.40 13.63 15.30
N ARG A 270 6.28 14.95 15.49
CA ARG A 270 6.44 15.92 14.40
C ARG A 270 7.86 16.48 14.41
N VAL A 271 8.38 16.87 13.25
CA VAL A 271 9.69 17.53 13.17
C VAL A 271 9.52 18.98 12.73
N ALA A 272 10.33 19.87 13.31
CA ALA A 272 10.55 21.22 12.81
C ALA A 272 12.04 21.45 12.59
N ILE A 273 12.40 22.15 11.52
CA ILE A 273 13.76 22.55 11.16
C ILE A 273 13.76 24.07 11.01
N ASN A 274 14.66 24.77 11.68
CA ASN A 274 14.76 26.24 11.68
C ASN A 274 13.41 26.93 11.98
N SER A 275 12.69 26.40 12.98
CA SER A 275 11.35 26.85 13.42
C SER A 275 10.21 26.64 12.42
N GLU A 276 10.43 25.93 11.32
CA GLU A 276 9.39 25.54 10.36
C GLU A 276 9.09 24.04 10.45
N PHE A 277 7.81 23.66 10.44
CA PHE A 277 7.44 22.23 10.41
C PHE A 277 7.93 21.61 9.11
N GLY A 278 8.70 20.53 9.23
CA GLY A 278 9.35 19.85 8.12
C GLY A 278 8.93 18.38 8.00
N ASP A 279 9.47 17.73 6.98
CA ASP A 279 9.37 16.28 6.80
C ASP A 279 10.58 15.57 7.42
N TRP A 280 10.40 14.32 7.86
CA TRP A 280 11.44 13.44 8.36
C TRP A 280 12.55 13.13 7.33
N SER A 281 12.31 13.36 6.04
CA SER A 281 13.26 13.24 4.94
C SER A 281 13.85 14.57 4.47
N THR A 282 13.51 15.70 5.10
CA THR A 282 14.03 17.01 4.70
C THR A 282 15.56 17.01 4.84
N PRO A 283 16.33 17.42 3.81
CA PRO A 283 17.78 17.49 3.91
C PRO A 283 18.22 18.44 5.02
N LEU A 284 19.16 18.00 5.85
CA LEU A 284 19.79 18.82 6.88
C LEU A 284 21.06 19.49 6.33
N ALA A 285 21.22 20.78 6.60
CA ALA A 285 22.38 21.60 6.30
C ALA A 285 23.24 21.85 7.54
N ASP A 286 24.51 22.25 7.34
CA ASP A 286 25.36 22.71 8.45
C ASP A 286 24.73 23.94 9.10
N GLY A 287 24.57 23.91 10.42
CA GLY A 287 23.98 24.98 11.22
C GLY A 287 22.48 24.85 11.48
N ASP A 288 21.80 23.83 10.93
CA ASP A 288 20.36 23.67 11.14
C ASP A 288 19.98 23.40 12.61
N ALA A 289 18.88 24.01 13.03
CA ALA A 289 18.23 23.75 14.31
C ALA A 289 17.03 22.80 14.12
N VAL A 290 17.07 21.62 14.74
CA VAL A 290 16.05 20.57 14.61
C VAL A 290 15.30 20.38 15.92
N VAL A 291 13.99 20.24 15.83
CA VAL A 291 13.09 19.99 16.96
C VAL A 291 12.23 18.77 16.68
N PHE A 292 12.21 17.82 17.62
CA PHE A 292 11.27 16.71 17.61
C PHE A 292 10.15 17.00 18.62
N ILE A 293 8.92 17.03 18.13
CA ILE A 293 7.76 17.55 18.84
C ILE A 293 6.82 16.37 19.16
N PRO A 294 6.75 15.93 20.42
CA PRO A 294 5.82 14.88 20.82
C PRO A 294 4.36 15.34 20.78
N PRO A 295 3.40 14.41 20.76
CA PRO A 295 2.00 14.76 20.81
C PRO A 295 1.72 15.38 22.18
N VAL A 296 1.15 16.58 22.20
CA VAL A 296 0.84 17.30 23.43
C VAL A 296 -0.30 16.59 24.17
N ALA A 297 -0.03 16.11 25.38
CA ALA A 297 -1.06 15.77 26.34
C ALA A 297 -1.51 17.08 27.04
N GLY A 298 -2.55 17.72 26.50
CA GLY A 298 -3.35 18.73 27.21
C GLY A 298 -3.16 20.19 26.79
N GLY A 299 -4.29 20.83 26.45
CA GLY A 299 -4.44 22.27 26.19
C GLY A 299 -5.33 22.57 25.00
#